data_AF-A0A432VWV3-F1
#
_entry.id   AF-A0A432VWV3-F1
#
_cell.length_a   1.000
_cell.length_b   1.000
_cell.length_c   1.000
_cell.angle_alpha   90.00
_cell.angle_beta   90.00
_cell.angle_gamma   90.00
#
_symmetry.space_group_name_H-M   'P 1'
#
loop_
_entity.id
_entity.type
_entity.pdbx_description
1 polymer ?
#
loop_
_entity_poly.entity_id
_entity_poly.type
_entity_poly.pdbx_seq_one_letter_code
_entity_poly.pdbx_strand_id
1 'polypeptide(L)'
;MRSKITLFVLTASAVCALAWLSLETSFFRSELPADNRHNNTDEAPGESSAVAQATARVLPRVVAAPKDCDLHLNFHGQPDDFVRVEYWQQRLTELFAAENLASLDSLAEPSPLRFCASLHFDVYSDNCPEQAGRAWCRPLPQSNSSANKDSLARLISESRAPASAAESAPLQTTKATDISVKPQFDIVLADTGLANTRNGVVFLQRTASVHVLKHEFGHALGLADEYPMHSELARQFCNGEFNFTANNLVITDKAWLTPQEMRVFQQSLPWYDFLQQPLGVQEPNGIWRLGSPDSGKVGLFKASTCEGTGRYAWKPVADTTWMEQHQIGNIPALYIQLIQNQLNGQ
;
A
#
# COMPACT_ATOMS: atom_id res chain seq x y z
N MET A 1 71.17 0.72 -17.67
CA MET A 1 69.96 -0.10 -17.84
C MET A 1 68.75 0.82 -17.71
N ARG A 2 67.84 0.78 -18.69
CA ARG A 2 66.81 1.81 -18.93
C ARG A 2 65.62 1.66 -17.98
N SER A 3 65.27 2.74 -17.27
CA SER A 3 64.01 2.92 -16.54
C SER A 3 62.83 3.07 -17.51
N LYS A 4 61.68 2.50 -17.15
CA LYS A 4 60.36 2.91 -17.67
C LYS A 4 59.39 3.11 -16.51
N ILE A 5 59.09 4.39 -16.28
CA ILE A 5 57.96 4.88 -15.50
C ILE A 5 56.83 5.07 -16.50
N THR A 6 55.67 4.44 -16.27
CA THR A 6 54.46 4.66 -17.09
C THR A 6 53.55 5.61 -16.34
N LEU A 7 53.40 6.81 -16.91
CA LEU A 7 52.50 7.88 -16.52
C LEU A 7 51.19 7.71 -17.32
N PHE A 8 50.03 7.61 -16.67
CA PHE A 8 48.75 7.77 -17.35
C PHE A 8 48.19 9.16 -17.08
N VAL A 9 47.85 9.81 -18.19
CA VAL A 9 47.44 11.21 -18.33
C VAL A 9 45.96 11.34 -18.02
N LEU A 10 45.64 12.27 -17.11
CA LEU A 10 44.33 12.89 -16.95
C LEU A 10 44.12 13.90 -18.09
N THR A 11 43.01 13.81 -18.82
CA THR A 11 42.49 14.93 -19.61
C THR A 11 41.10 15.29 -19.12
N ALA A 12 41.01 16.48 -18.54
CA ALA A 12 39.79 17.22 -18.32
C ALA A 12 39.31 17.85 -19.64
N SER A 13 37.99 18.01 -19.80
CA SER A 13 37.41 19.12 -20.55
C SER A 13 36.02 19.40 -20.01
N ALA A 14 35.89 20.60 -19.46
CA ALA A 14 34.65 21.23 -19.04
C ALA A 14 34.16 22.18 -20.14
N VAL A 15 32.97 22.74 -19.90
CA VAL A 15 32.37 23.93 -20.52
C VAL A 15 31.48 23.67 -21.75
N CYS A 16 30.17 23.67 -21.50
CA CYS A 16 29.26 24.44 -22.33
C CYS A 16 28.15 25.00 -21.42
N ALA A 17 28.13 26.34 -21.30
CA ALA A 17 27.11 27.11 -20.61
C ALA A 17 26.37 27.98 -21.65
N LEU A 18 25.17 28.43 -21.25
CA LEU A 18 24.37 29.52 -21.80
C LEU A 18 23.53 29.18 -23.03
N ALA A 19 22.21 29.12 -22.83
CA ALA A 19 21.31 30.25 -23.06
C ALA A 19 19.89 29.70 -23.24
N TRP A 20 18.89 30.31 -22.60
CA TRP A 20 17.61 30.68 -23.20
C TRP A 20 16.81 31.46 -22.15
N LEU A 21 16.67 32.76 -22.40
CA LEU A 21 15.85 33.68 -21.63
C LEU A 21 15.05 34.51 -22.66
N SER A 22 13.73 34.45 -22.50
CA SER A 22 12.73 35.49 -22.81
C SER A 22 12.27 35.79 -24.24
N LEU A 23 11.12 36.48 -24.24
CA LEU A 23 10.25 37.02 -25.29
C LEU A 23 9.10 36.06 -25.72
N GLU A 24 7.82 36.45 -25.75
CA GLU A 24 7.18 37.76 -25.54
C GLU A 24 5.64 37.62 -25.39
N THR A 25 5.09 38.41 -24.48
CA THR A 25 3.87 39.25 -24.58
C THR A 25 2.60 38.83 -25.36
N SER A 26 1.51 38.75 -24.58
CA SER A 26 0.31 39.61 -24.66
C SER A 26 -0.90 39.26 -25.54
N PHE A 27 -2.06 39.68 -24.99
CA PHE A 27 -3.36 39.97 -25.60
C PHE A 27 -4.32 38.79 -25.91
N PHE A 28 -5.35 38.62 -25.06
CA PHE A 28 -6.70 39.10 -25.41
C PHE A 28 -7.56 39.31 -24.16
N ARG A 29 -8.04 40.55 -24.01
CA ARG A 29 -9.11 40.98 -23.11
C ARG A 29 -10.35 41.15 -23.99
N SER A 30 -11.46 40.53 -23.65
CA SER A 30 -12.78 40.93 -24.15
C SER A 30 -13.78 40.89 -23.00
N GLU A 31 -14.08 42.09 -22.50
CA GLU A 31 -15.26 42.38 -21.72
C GLU A 31 -16.48 42.59 -22.63
N LEU A 32 -17.67 42.50 -22.00
CA LEU A 32 -18.98 43.10 -22.33
C LEU A 32 -20.05 42.15 -22.92
N PRO A 33 -21.36 42.42 -22.72
CA PRO A 33 -22.04 43.19 -21.65
C PRO A 33 -23.28 42.47 -21.05
N ALA A 34 -23.87 43.13 -20.05
CA ALA A 34 -25.21 42.87 -19.51
C ALA A 34 -26.34 43.04 -20.56
N ASP A 35 -27.49 42.37 -20.38
CA ASP A 35 -28.76 43.00 -19.95
C ASP A 35 -30.01 42.07 -20.09
N ASN A 36 -30.89 42.21 -19.09
CA ASN A 36 -32.37 42.18 -19.09
C ASN A 36 -33.28 40.97 -19.47
N ARG A 37 -34.19 40.73 -18.49
CA ARG A 37 -35.68 40.62 -18.55
C ARG A 37 -36.41 39.29 -18.82
N HIS A 38 -37.23 38.96 -17.79
CA HIS A 38 -38.67 38.57 -17.81
C HIS A 38 -39.08 37.30 -18.57
N ASN A 39 -39.62 36.30 -17.86
CA ASN A 39 -41.07 36.13 -17.67
C ASN A 39 -41.45 34.86 -16.89
N ASN A 40 -42.56 34.97 -16.17
CA ASN A 40 -43.34 33.91 -15.53
C ASN A 40 -43.69 32.76 -16.49
N THR A 41 -43.81 31.55 -15.95
CA THR A 41 -45.00 30.69 -16.18
C THR A 41 -45.08 29.62 -15.10
N ASP A 42 -46.21 29.65 -14.38
CA ASP A 42 -46.69 28.57 -13.53
C ASP A 42 -47.01 27.34 -14.39
N GLU A 43 -46.40 26.19 -14.08
CA GLU A 43 -46.89 24.88 -14.53
C GLU A 43 -47.12 23.95 -13.34
N ALA A 44 -48.28 23.30 -13.38
CA ALA A 44 -48.88 22.47 -12.35
C ALA A 44 -48.07 21.18 -12.05
N PRO A 45 -48.28 20.56 -10.86
CA PRO A 45 -47.64 19.29 -10.53
C PRO A 45 -48.30 18.14 -11.32
N GLY A 46 -47.64 17.74 -12.41
CA GLY A 46 -47.93 16.52 -13.15
C GLY A 46 -47.41 15.28 -12.42
N GLU A 47 -48.21 14.21 -12.45
CA GLU A 47 -48.11 12.99 -11.68
C GLU A 47 -46.73 12.30 -11.72
N SER A 48 -46.21 12.03 -10.53
CA SER A 48 -45.07 11.15 -10.27
C SER A 48 -45.41 9.70 -10.67
N SER A 49 -45.15 9.34 -11.92
CA SER A 49 -44.98 7.93 -12.32
C SER A 49 -43.60 7.46 -11.84
N ALA A 50 -43.55 6.91 -10.62
CA ALA A 50 -42.38 6.22 -10.10
C ALA A 50 -42.21 4.90 -10.85
N VAL A 51 -41.59 4.97 -12.04
CA VAL A 51 -41.11 3.78 -12.75
C VAL A 51 -39.91 3.27 -11.97
N ALA A 52 -40.13 2.24 -11.15
CA ALA A 52 -39.07 1.45 -10.54
C ALA A 52 -38.28 0.75 -11.66
N GLN A 53 -37.24 1.41 -12.17
CA GLN A 53 -36.27 0.78 -13.05
C GLN A 53 -35.49 -0.24 -12.22
N ALA A 54 -35.83 -1.52 -12.39
CA ALA A 54 -34.98 -2.61 -11.95
C ALA A 54 -33.65 -2.48 -12.69
N THR A 55 -32.63 -1.94 -12.02
CA THR A 55 -31.27 -1.87 -12.55
C THR A 55 -30.78 -3.30 -12.76
N ALA A 56 -30.68 -3.71 -14.02
CA ALA A 56 -30.08 -4.99 -14.37
C ALA A 56 -28.67 -5.03 -13.75
N ARG A 57 -28.41 -6.03 -12.90
CA ARG A 57 -27.11 -6.21 -12.26
C ARG A 57 -26.06 -6.41 -13.35
N VAL A 58 -25.18 -5.43 -13.50
CA VAL A 58 -24.04 -5.54 -14.41
C VAL A 58 -23.05 -6.52 -13.77
N LEU A 59 -22.77 -7.63 -14.45
CA LEU A 59 -21.81 -8.61 -13.96
C LEU A 59 -20.39 -8.06 -14.04
N PRO A 60 -19.52 -8.38 -13.06
CA PRO A 60 -18.12 -7.97 -13.12
C PRO A 60 -17.44 -8.54 -14.36
N ARG A 61 -16.59 -7.74 -14.99
CA ARG A 61 -15.78 -8.17 -16.13
C ARG A 61 -14.49 -8.78 -15.62
N VAL A 62 -14.28 -10.06 -15.93
CA VAL A 62 -13.02 -10.75 -15.60
C VAL A 62 -11.89 -10.15 -16.44
N VAL A 63 -10.82 -9.73 -15.77
CA VAL A 63 -9.62 -9.18 -16.40
C VAL A 63 -8.55 -10.27 -16.51
N ALA A 64 -8.26 -10.95 -15.40
CA ALA A 64 -7.38 -12.11 -15.35
C ALA A 64 -8.09 -13.23 -14.59
N ALA A 65 -8.21 -14.40 -15.23
CA ALA A 65 -9.03 -15.49 -14.72
C ALA A 65 -8.48 -16.06 -13.40
N PRO A 66 -9.35 -16.51 -12.46
CA PRO A 66 -9.00 -16.99 -11.11
C PRO A 66 -8.09 -18.23 -11.02
N LYS A 67 -7.52 -18.72 -12.13
CA LYS A 67 -6.72 -19.95 -12.14
C LYS A 67 -5.33 -19.65 -11.60
N ASP A 68 -5.01 -20.28 -10.48
CA ASP A 68 -3.67 -20.28 -9.89
C ASP A 68 -3.09 -18.89 -9.56
N CYS A 69 -3.88 -17.92 -9.09
CA CYS A 69 -3.35 -16.74 -8.39
C CYS A 69 -3.26 -16.93 -6.89
N ASP A 70 -2.44 -16.10 -6.25
CA ASP A 70 -2.31 -16.03 -4.80
C ASP A 70 -3.26 -14.96 -4.24
N LEU A 71 -3.51 -13.89 -5.00
CA LEU A 71 -4.32 -12.74 -4.61
C LEU A 71 -5.36 -12.36 -5.69
N HIS A 72 -6.56 -11.96 -5.26
CA HIS A 72 -7.60 -11.45 -6.17
C HIS A 72 -7.82 -9.95 -5.96
N LEU A 73 -7.62 -9.17 -7.02
CA LEU A 73 -7.84 -7.74 -7.06
C LEU A 73 -9.24 -7.42 -7.61
N ASN A 74 -10.09 -6.79 -6.81
CA ASN A 74 -11.40 -6.28 -7.21
C ASN A 74 -11.27 -4.79 -7.54
N PHE A 75 -11.21 -4.46 -8.82
CA PHE A 75 -11.21 -3.07 -9.26
C PHE A 75 -12.65 -2.55 -9.34
N HIS A 76 -12.91 -1.38 -8.78
CA HIS A 76 -14.20 -0.69 -8.84
C HIS A 76 -14.01 0.59 -9.65
N GLY A 77 -14.64 0.67 -10.81
CA GLY A 77 -14.45 1.77 -11.75
C GLY A 77 -15.48 1.80 -12.86
N GLN A 78 -15.19 2.54 -13.92
CA GLN A 78 -16.08 2.72 -15.07
C GLN A 78 -15.80 1.69 -16.19
N PRO A 79 -16.75 1.51 -17.15
CA PRO A 79 -16.59 0.62 -18.29
C PRO A 79 -15.29 0.79 -19.10
N ASP A 80 -14.83 2.03 -19.24
CA ASP A 80 -13.63 2.41 -20.00
C ASP A 80 -12.32 2.17 -19.23
N ASP A 81 -12.37 1.87 -17.92
CA ASP A 81 -11.20 1.52 -17.12
C ASP A 81 -10.65 0.12 -17.42
N PHE A 82 -11.36 -0.71 -18.19
CA PHE A 82 -10.96 -2.11 -18.42
C PHE A 82 -9.52 -2.25 -18.95
N VAL A 83 -9.16 -1.46 -19.97
CA VAL A 83 -7.80 -1.52 -20.57
C VAL A 83 -6.74 -1.10 -19.55
N ARG A 84 -7.05 -0.13 -18.70
CA ARG A 84 -6.15 0.33 -17.63
C ARG A 84 -5.97 -0.75 -16.57
N VAL A 85 -7.05 -1.39 -16.16
CA VAL A 85 -7.01 -2.47 -15.16
C VAL A 85 -6.25 -3.68 -15.68
N GLU A 86 -6.43 -4.04 -16.95
CA GLU A 86 -5.63 -5.07 -17.62
C GLU A 86 -4.13 -4.72 -17.60
N TYR A 87 -3.79 -3.50 -18.02
CA TYR A 87 -2.42 -3.01 -17.97
C TYR A 87 -1.83 -3.06 -16.55
N TRP A 88 -2.56 -2.57 -15.54
CA TRP A 88 -2.11 -2.57 -14.15
C TRP A 88 -1.93 -3.98 -13.57
N GLN A 89 -2.85 -4.90 -13.83
CA GLN A 89 -2.72 -6.29 -13.39
C GLN A 89 -1.48 -6.95 -14.00
N GLN A 90 -1.25 -6.77 -15.30
CA GLN A 90 -0.08 -7.32 -15.98
C GLN A 90 1.21 -6.76 -15.35
N ARG A 91 1.27 -5.43 -15.19
CA ARG A 91 2.46 -4.77 -14.63
C ARG A 91 2.72 -5.12 -13.17
N LEU A 92 1.70 -5.30 -12.34
CA LEU A 92 1.88 -5.81 -10.97
C LEU A 92 2.45 -7.22 -11.00
N THR A 93 1.95 -8.09 -11.88
CA THR A 93 2.48 -9.46 -12.03
C THR A 93 3.96 -9.45 -12.43
N GLU A 94 4.35 -8.58 -13.37
CA GLU A 94 5.75 -8.40 -13.75
C GLU A 94 6.60 -7.86 -12.59
N LEU A 95 6.13 -6.81 -11.90
CA LEU A 95 6.89 -6.18 -10.81
C LEU A 95 7.13 -7.11 -9.62
N PHE A 96 6.21 -8.01 -9.32
CA PHE A 96 6.31 -8.98 -8.22
C PHE A 96 6.80 -10.37 -8.67
N ALA A 97 7.28 -10.49 -9.92
CA ALA A 97 7.94 -11.69 -10.41
C ALA A 97 9.32 -11.85 -9.75
N ALA A 98 9.76 -13.09 -9.52
CA ALA A 98 10.95 -13.40 -8.73
C ALA A 98 12.22 -12.75 -9.29
N GLU A 99 12.36 -12.71 -10.61
CA GLU A 99 13.49 -12.09 -11.31
C GLU A 99 13.64 -10.57 -11.10
N ASN A 100 12.57 -9.91 -10.65
CA ASN A 100 12.55 -8.46 -10.41
C ASN A 100 12.68 -8.10 -8.93
N LEU A 101 12.79 -9.10 -8.05
CA LEU A 101 12.98 -8.89 -6.63
C LEU A 101 14.46 -8.65 -6.33
N ALA A 102 14.73 -7.68 -5.46
CA ALA A 102 16.09 -7.43 -4.98
C ALA A 102 16.48 -8.58 -4.04
N SER A 103 17.35 -9.46 -4.54
CA SER A 103 17.90 -10.57 -3.77
C SER A 103 18.98 -10.08 -2.82
N LEU A 104 18.94 -10.61 -1.60
CA LEU A 104 20.08 -10.60 -0.69
C LEU A 104 20.62 -12.03 -0.70
N ASP A 105 21.92 -12.21 -0.92
CA ASP A 105 22.63 -13.48 -1.22
C ASP A 105 22.32 -14.69 -0.30
N SER A 106 21.59 -14.48 0.79
CA SER A 106 21.31 -15.48 1.83
C SER A 106 19.82 -15.68 2.15
N LEU A 107 18.90 -15.04 1.43
CA LEU A 107 17.46 -15.33 1.55
C LEU A 107 17.06 -16.40 0.54
N ALA A 108 16.19 -17.32 0.95
CA ALA A 108 15.52 -18.21 0.01
C ALA A 108 14.76 -17.36 -1.02
N GLU A 109 14.84 -17.74 -2.30
CA GLU A 109 14.09 -17.06 -3.35
C GLU A 109 12.59 -17.11 -3.04
N PRO A 110 11.95 -15.94 -2.80
CA PRO A 110 10.53 -15.92 -2.47
C PRO A 110 9.72 -16.39 -3.68
N SER A 111 8.60 -17.07 -3.43
CA SER A 111 7.67 -17.38 -4.51
C SER A 111 7.08 -16.07 -5.04
N PRO A 112 6.98 -15.87 -6.36
CA PRO A 112 6.37 -14.67 -6.92
C PRO A 112 4.90 -14.58 -6.52
N LEU A 113 4.38 -13.36 -6.35
CA LEU A 113 2.95 -13.14 -6.14
C LEU A 113 2.21 -13.09 -7.46
N ARG A 114 1.18 -13.93 -7.60
CA ARG A 114 0.33 -13.99 -8.79
C ARG A 114 -1.02 -13.33 -8.51
N PHE A 115 -1.45 -12.49 -9.44
CA PHE A 115 -2.66 -11.69 -9.29
C PHE A 115 -3.74 -12.09 -10.28
N CYS A 116 -4.93 -12.36 -9.77
CA CYS A 116 -6.15 -12.32 -10.57
C CYS A 116 -6.84 -10.98 -10.43
N ALA A 117 -7.66 -10.61 -11.41
CA ALA A 117 -8.34 -9.33 -11.38
C ALA A 117 -9.74 -9.40 -11.98
N SER A 118 -10.65 -8.60 -11.42
CA SER A 118 -11.98 -8.35 -11.95
C SER A 118 -12.31 -6.87 -11.87
N LEU A 119 -13.00 -6.34 -12.87
CA LEU A 119 -13.52 -4.98 -12.88
C LEU A 119 -15.03 -5.01 -12.60
N HIS A 120 -15.41 -4.38 -11.51
CA HIS A 120 -16.79 -4.18 -11.07
C HIS A 120 -17.24 -2.78 -11.51
N PHE A 121 -18.37 -2.72 -12.20
CA PHE A 121 -19.00 -1.47 -12.63
C PHE A 121 -19.99 -1.04 -11.55
N ASP A 122 -19.50 -0.32 -10.56
CA ASP A 122 -20.33 0.16 -9.47
C ASP A 122 -20.53 1.67 -9.57
N VAL A 123 -21.66 2.17 -9.04
CA VAL A 123 -22.05 3.61 -9.03
C VAL A 123 -21.15 4.47 -8.12
N TYR A 124 -20.00 3.95 -7.68
CA TYR A 124 -19.09 4.61 -6.73
C TYR A 124 -18.22 5.70 -7.38
N SER A 125 -18.13 5.77 -8.71
CA SER A 125 -17.17 6.66 -9.40
C SER A 125 -17.57 8.14 -9.44
N ASP A 126 -18.85 8.48 -9.26
CA ASP A 126 -19.31 9.79 -9.71
C ASP A 126 -19.17 10.88 -8.63
N ASN A 127 -18.87 10.51 -7.39
CA ASN A 127 -18.51 11.44 -6.31
C ASN A 127 -17.82 10.69 -5.15
N CYS A 128 -16.52 10.43 -5.26
CA CYS A 128 -15.70 10.20 -4.07
C CYS A 128 -15.35 11.57 -3.46
N PRO A 129 -16.07 12.05 -2.43
CA PRO A 129 -15.72 13.31 -1.79
C PRO A 129 -14.27 13.24 -1.30
N GLU A 130 -13.53 14.32 -1.55
CA GLU A 130 -12.19 14.47 -1.00
C GLU A 130 -12.30 14.73 0.51
N GLN A 131 -11.60 13.94 1.31
CA GLN A 131 -11.42 14.24 2.72
C GLN A 131 -9.92 14.46 2.97
N ALA A 132 -9.56 15.69 3.33
CA ALA A 132 -8.16 16.12 3.46
C ALA A 132 -7.34 15.84 2.19
N GLY A 133 -7.95 16.04 1.02
CA GLY A 133 -7.33 15.81 -0.28
C GLY A 133 -7.16 14.35 -0.68
N ARG A 134 -7.68 13.38 0.09
CA ARG A 134 -7.64 11.94 -0.23
C ARG A 134 -9.00 11.47 -0.73
N ALA A 135 -9.00 10.53 -1.68
CA ALA A 135 -10.23 9.95 -2.20
C ALA A 135 -10.93 9.15 -1.09
N TRP A 136 -12.21 9.42 -0.83
CA TRP A 136 -13.00 8.68 0.14
C TRP A 136 -14.33 8.23 -0.47
N CYS A 137 -14.44 6.92 -0.67
CA CYS A 137 -15.66 6.25 -1.08
C CYS A 137 -15.86 5.02 -0.20
N ARG A 138 -17.09 4.76 0.24
CA ARG A 138 -17.42 3.50 0.92
C ARG A 138 -18.00 2.54 -0.11
N PRO A 139 -17.36 1.39 -0.39
CA PRO A 139 -18.03 0.33 -1.11
C PRO A 139 -19.27 -0.05 -0.30
N LEU A 140 -20.48 0.13 -0.86
CA LEU A 140 -21.65 -0.48 -0.26
C LEU A 140 -21.48 -1.99 -0.45
N PRO A 141 -21.70 -2.81 0.59
CA PRO A 141 -21.66 -4.25 0.41
C PRO A 141 -22.66 -4.61 -0.69
N GLN A 142 -22.17 -5.18 -1.79
CA GLN A 142 -23.05 -5.72 -2.82
C GLN A 142 -24.00 -6.68 -2.10
N SER A 143 -25.30 -6.41 -2.16
CA SER A 143 -26.32 -7.20 -1.48
C SER A 143 -26.48 -8.56 -2.18
N ASN A 144 -25.52 -9.45 -1.97
CA ASN A 144 -25.54 -10.79 -2.55
C ASN A 144 -25.52 -11.85 -1.47
N SER A 145 -26.71 -12.45 -1.31
CA SER A 145 -27.00 -13.71 -0.64
C SER A 145 -26.88 -13.70 0.89
N SER A 146 -27.95 -14.20 1.50
CA SER A 146 -28.11 -14.58 2.90
C SER A 146 -27.11 -15.64 3.40
N ALA A 147 -26.02 -15.92 2.68
CA ALA A 147 -25.03 -16.94 3.04
C ALA A 147 -23.78 -16.37 3.74
N ASN A 148 -23.58 -15.04 3.76
CA ASN A 148 -22.38 -14.45 4.37
C ASN A 148 -22.65 -13.27 5.33
N LYS A 149 -23.93 -13.01 5.67
CA LYS A 149 -24.28 -12.01 6.69
C LYS A 149 -23.84 -12.42 8.10
N ASP A 150 -23.70 -13.72 8.36
CA ASP A 150 -23.26 -14.21 9.67
C ASP A 150 -21.75 -14.05 9.91
N SER A 151 -20.92 -13.96 8.86
CA SER A 151 -19.47 -13.81 9.00
C SER A 151 -19.07 -12.38 9.39
N LEU A 152 -19.73 -11.37 8.83
CA LEU A 152 -19.48 -9.96 9.17
C LEU A 152 -20.14 -9.56 10.49
N ALA A 153 -21.29 -10.17 10.84
CA ALA A 153 -21.94 -9.95 12.13
C ALA A 153 -21.18 -10.62 13.29
N ARG A 154 -20.58 -11.80 13.07
CA ARG A 154 -19.71 -12.48 14.06
C ARG A 154 -18.45 -11.69 14.40
N LEU A 155 -17.81 -11.09 13.40
CA LEU A 155 -16.61 -10.25 13.62
C LEU A 155 -16.90 -9.01 14.48
N ILE A 156 -18.15 -8.59 14.59
CA ILE A 156 -18.55 -7.42 15.38
C ILE A 156 -19.11 -7.84 16.76
N SER A 157 -19.69 -9.03 16.92
CA SER A 157 -20.30 -9.47 18.18
C SER A 157 -19.36 -10.19 19.16
N GLU A 158 -18.24 -10.78 18.71
CA GLU A 158 -17.36 -11.56 19.59
C GLU A 158 -16.33 -10.74 20.40
N SER A 159 -16.37 -9.40 20.32
CA SER A 159 -15.54 -8.52 21.18
C SER A 159 -16.20 -8.09 22.50
N ARG A 160 -17.40 -8.60 22.83
CA ARG A 160 -18.07 -8.29 24.11
C ARG A 160 -18.69 -9.51 24.77
N ALA A 161 -17.98 -9.95 25.82
CA ALA A 161 -18.45 -10.46 27.11
C ALA A 161 -17.98 -11.90 27.47
N PRO A 162 -17.78 -12.17 28.79
CA PRO A 162 -16.89 -13.21 29.27
C PRO A 162 -17.58 -14.55 29.56
N ALA A 163 -16.72 -15.55 29.82
CA ALA A 163 -17.00 -16.94 30.09
C ALA A 163 -17.98 -17.22 31.25
N SER A 164 -18.86 -18.21 31.07
CA SER A 164 -19.17 -19.20 32.10
C SER A 164 -19.66 -20.52 31.48
N ALA A 165 -19.38 -21.61 32.18
CA ALA A 165 -19.41 -23.00 31.74
C ALA A 165 -20.80 -23.64 31.65
N ALA A 166 -20.95 -24.65 30.79
CA ALA A 166 -21.52 -25.96 31.15
C ALA A 166 -21.43 -27.00 30.02
N GLU A 167 -21.19 -28.23 30.45
CA GLU A 167 -21.03 -29.55 29.81
C GLU A 167 -22.06 -30.04 28.74
N SER A 168 -21.52 -30.82 27.80
CA SER A 168 -21.91 -32.21 27.41
C SER A 168 -22.54 -32.52 26.03
N ALA A 169 -21.94 -33.56 25.42
CA ALA A 169 -22.38 -34.52 24.39
C ALA A 169 -22.10 -34.26 22.88
N PRO A 170 -21.72 -35.31 22.10
CA PRO A 170 -20.97 -35.16 20.86
C PRO A 170 -21.85 -35.26 19.60
N LEU A 171 -21.61 -34.39 18.62
CA LEU A 171 -22.18 -34.52 17.28
C LEU A 171 -21.07 -34.67 16.24
N GLN A 172 -21.30 -35.63 15.36
CA GLN A 172 -20.37 -36.21 14.39
C GLN A 172 -19.82 -35.19 13.40
N THR A 173 -18.51 -35.26 13.18
CA THR A 173 -17.72 -34.40 12.32
C THR A 173 -17.92 -34.78 10.86
N THR A 174 -18.67 -33.99 10.09
CA THR A 174 -18.53 -33.97 8.63
C THR A 174 -17.33 -33.11 8.28
N LYS A 175 -16.30 -33.75 7.72
CA LYS A 175 -15.05 -33.14 7.26
C LYS A 175 -15.36 -32.10 6.19
N ALA A 176 -15.40 -30.82 6.57
CA ALA A 176 -15.48 -29.71 5.63
C ALA A 176 -14.20 -29.71 4.80
N THR A 177 -14.33 -29.88 3.49
CA THR A 177 -13.29 -29.52 2.52
C THR A 177 -12.92 -28.06 2.74
N ASP A 178 -11.66 -27.84 3.11
CA ASP A 178 -11.07 -26.53 3.34
C ASP A 178 -11.07 -25.76 2.01
N ILE A 179 -12.10 -24.94 1.80
CA ILE A 179 -12.11 -23.96 0.72
C ILE A 179 -11.18 -22.87 1.19
N SER A 180 -9.90 -22.97 0.83
CA SER A 180 -8.94 -21.89 1.00
C SER A 180 -9.46 -20.68 0.23
N VAL A 181 -10.07 -19.73 0.96
CA VAL A 181 -10.55 -18.47 0.40
C VAL A 181 -9.32 -17.61 0.15
N LYS A 182 -8.98 -17.38 -1.12
CA LYS A 182 -7.86 -16.51 -1.50
C LYS A 182 -8.10 -15.10 -0.96
N PRO A 183 -7.07 -14.42 -0.43
CA PRO A 183 -7.20 -13.04 0.01
C PRO A 183 -7.65 -12.14 -1.16
N GLN A 184 -8.56 -11.22 -0.86
CA GLN A 184 -9.13 -10.28 -1.82
C GLN A 184 -8.86 -8.84 -1.40
N PHE A 185 -8.59 -7.98 -2.38
CA PHE A 185 -8.31 -6.57 -2.17
C PHE A 185 -9.17 -5.72 -3.08
N ASP A 186 -9.84 -4.73 -2.50
CA ASP A 186 -10.65 -3.79 -3.24
C ASP A 186 -9.79 -2.57 -3.64
N ILE A 187 -9.86 -2.22 -4.93
CA ILE A 187 -9.15 -1.10 -5.54
C ILE A 187 -10.17 -0.18 -6.19
N VAL A 188 -10.33 1.04 -5.68
CA VAL A 188 -11.30 2.02 -6.15
C VAL A 188 -10.62 3.03 -7.06
N LEU A 189 -11.11 3.16 -8.28
CA LEU A 189 -10.69 4.16 -9.26
C LEU A 189 -11.58 5.39 -9.14
N ALA A 190 -10.98 6.52 -8.77
CA ALA A 190 -11.64 7.81 -8.60
C ALA A 190 -11.13 8.83 -9.62
N ASP A 191 -11.94 9.84 -9.93
CA ASP A 191 -11.55 10.96 -10.79
C ASP A 191 -10.70 12.00 -10.06
N THR A 192 -10.84 12.10 -8.74
CA THR A 192 -10.21 13.11 -7.88
C THR A 192 -9.70 12.49 -6.59
N GLY A 193 -9.03 13.30 -5.75
CA GLY A 193 -8.40 12.86 -4.51
C GLY A 193 -7.06 12.17 -4.70
N LEU A 194 -6.11 12.39 -3.79
CA LEU A 194 -4.80 11.74 -3.77
C LEU A 194 -4.93 10.25 -3.48
N ALA A 195 -4.00 9.48 -4.05
CA ALA A 195 -3.87 8.05 -3.77
C ALA A 195 -3.68 7.80 -2.26
N ASN A 196 -4.33 6.75 -1.76
CA ASN A 196 -4.21 6.33 -0.38
C ASN A 196 -4.75 4.92 -0.18
N THR A 197 -4.34 4.31 0.93
CA THR A 197 -4.90 3.04 1.40
C THR A 197 -5.54 3.20 2.76
N ARG A 198 -6.75 2.66 2.92
CA ARG A 198 -7.50 2.76 4.17
C ARG A 198 -8.33 1.52 4.40
N ASN A 199 -8.17 0.90 5.57
CA ASN A 199 -8.88 -0.33 5.95
C ASN A 199 -8.74 -1.46 4.90
N GLY A 200 -7.55 -1.59 4.30
CA GLY A 200 -7.28 -2.59 3.26
C GLY A 200 -7.83 -2.26 1.87
N VAL A 201 -8.52 -1.12 1.70
CA VAL A 201 -9.00 -0.64 0.39
C VAL A 201 -8.00 0.36 -0.18
N VAL A 202 -7.60 0.13 -1.42
CA VAL A 202 -6.70 1.01 -2.19
C VAL A 202 -7.55 2.00 -2.98
N PHE A 203 -7.25 3.29 -2.86
CA PHE A 203 -7.90 4.36 -3.61
C PHE A 203 -6.88 5.00 -4.54
N LEU A 204 -7.21 5.11 -5.82
CA LEU A 204 -6.33 5.64 -6.85
C LEU A 204 -7.08 6.60 -7.76
N GLN A 205 -6.41 7.67 -8.16
CA GLN A 205 -6.85 8.42 -9.33
C GLN A 205 -6.73 7.52 -10.56
N ARG A 206 -7.68 7.64 -11.50
CA ARG A 206 -7.57 6.94 -12.79
C ARG A 206 -6.26 7.27 -13.52
N THR A 207 -5.74 8.48 -13.35
CA THR A 207 -4.47 8.95 -13.94
C THR A 207 -3.22 8.43 -13.24
N ALA A 208 -3.36 7.69 -12.13
CA ALA A 208 -2.22 7.19 -11.36
C ALA A 208 -1.31 6.27 -12.21
N SER A 209 -0.02 6.28 -11.90
CA SER A 209 0.92 5.33 -12.49
C SER A 209 0.84 3.98 -11.78
N VAL A 210 1.31 2.92 -12.43
CA VAL A 210 1.40 1.61 -11.78
C VAL A 210 2.35 1.60 -10.57
N HIS A 211 3.32 2.51 -10.53
CA HIS A 211 4.21 2.67 -9.38
C HIS A 211 3.46 3.16 -8.14
N VAL A 212 2.48 4.05 -8.30
CA VAL A 212 1.60 4.50 -7.22
C VAL A 212 0.69 3.36 -6.78
N LEU A 213 0.09 2.61 -7.73
CA LEU A 213 -0.68 1.41 -7.39
C LEU A 213 0.15 0.41 -6.58
N LYS A 214 1.38 0.10 -7.01
CA LYS A 214 2.30 -0.79 -6.28
C LYS A 214 2.53 -0.31 -4.84
N HIS A 215 2.75 0.99 -4.66
CA HIS A 215 3.00 1.58 -3.35
C HIS A 215 1.78 1.46 -2.43
N GLU A 216 0.60 1.89 -2.90
CA GLU A 216 -0.64 1.78 -2.14
C GLU A 216 -1.00 0.32 -1.85
N PHE A 217 -0.79 -0.56 -2.81
CA PHE A 217 -1.00 -1.98 -2.61
C PHE A 217 -0.04 -2.57 -1.56
N GLY A 218 1.18 -2.04 -1.45
CA GLY A 218 2.09 -2.34 -0.33
C GLY A 218 1.46 -2.04 1.04
N HIS A 219 0.74 -0.93 1.18
CA HIS A 219 -0.01 -0.63 2.41
C HIS A 219 -1.14 -1.63 2.66
N ALA A 220 -1.88 -2.01 1.62
CA ALA A 220 -2.94 -3.01 1.75
C ALA A 220 -2.38 -4.37 2.22
N LEU A 221 -1.14 -4.66 1.84
CA LEU A 221 -0.38 -5.86 2.22
C LEU A 221 0.38 -5.74 3.55
N GLY A 222 0.17 -4.67 4.34
CA GLY A 222 0.74 -4.55 5.69
C GLY A 222 2.06 -3.79 5.78
N LEU A 223 2.49 -3.09 4.72
CA LEU A 223 3.71 -2.28 4.74
C LEU A 223 3.41 -0.81 5.09
N ALA A 224 4.33 -0.14 5.77
CA ALA A 224 4.28 1.28 6.08
C ALA A 224 5.26 2.09 5.25
N ASP A 225 5.00 3.41 5.14
CA ASP A 225 5.90 4.36 4.48
C ASP A 225 7.25 4.45 5.19
N GLU A 226 8.33 4.43 4.42
CA GLU A 226 9.71 4.57 4.92
C GLU A 226 10.25 6.01 4.81
N TYR A 227 9.56 6.87 4.06
CA TYR A 227 9.90 8.28 3.88
C TYR A 227 9.32 9.15 5.01
N PRO A 228 9.82 10.40 5.19
CA PRO A 228 9.27 11.32 6.18
C PRO A 228 7.78 11.59 5.96
N MET A 229 6.94 11.18 6.90
CA MET A 229 5.50 11.46 6.85
C MET A 229 5.21 12.94 7.18
N HIS A 230 4.03 13.41 6.78
CA HIS A 230 3.53 14.71 7.24
C HIS A 230 3.42 14.72 8.77
N SER A 231 3.82 15.81 9.42
CA SER A 231 4.09 15.86 10.87
C SER A 231 2.96 15.34 11.76
N GLU A 232 1.70 15.67 11.46
CA GLU A 232 0.54 15.20 12.22
C GLU A 232 0.35 13.68 12.11
N LEU A 233 0.46 13.13 10.90
CA LEU A 233 0.37 11.70 10.64
C LEU A 233 1.55 10.95 11.26
N ALA A 234 2.75 11.49 11.11
CA ALA A 234 3.97 10.95 11.72
C ALA A 234 3.81 10.82 13.24
N ARG A 235 3.28 11.86 13.90
CA ARG A 235 3.05 11.82 15.35
C ARG A 235 2.08 10.70 15.74
N GLN A 236 0.93 10.61 15.09
CA GLN A 236 -0.07 9.58 15.38
C GLN A 236 0.51 8.17 15.12
N PHE A 237 1.20 7.97 14.00
CA PHE A 237 1.80 6.69 13.60
C PHE A 237 2.89 6.27 14.58
N CYS A 238 3.85 7.15 14.81
CA CYS A 238 5.01 6.86 15.65
C CYS A 238 4.64 6.70 17.12
N ASN A 239 3.54 7.30 17.58
CA ASN A 239 3.02 7.11 18.95
C ASN A 239 2.22 5.81 19.13
N GLY A 240 1.96 5.05 18.06
CA GLY A 240 1.14 3.84 18.12
C GLY A 240 -0.35 4.12 18.26
N GLU A 241 -0.83 5.27 17.77
CA GLU A 241 -2.25 5.65 17.82
C GLU A 241 -3.08 4.96 16.70
N PHE A 242 -2.41 4.24 15.79
CA PHE A 242 -3.06 3.44 14.76
C PHE A 242 -3.23 1.98 15.19
N ASN A 243 -4.40 1.42 14.90
CA ASN A 243 -4.65 -0.03 14.99
C ASN A 243 -4.07 -0.76 13.77
N PHE A 244 -2.75 -0.65 13.60
CA PHE A 244 -2.01 -1.21 12.48
C PHE A 244 -0.58 -1.52 12.92
N THR A 245 -0.10 -2.72 12.60
CA THR A 245 1.28 -3.12 12.84
C THR A 245 1.95 -3.31 11.48
N ALA A 246 2.98 -2.52 11.21
CA ALA A 246 3.73 -2.60 9.96
C ALA A 246 4.69 -3.80 9.98
N ASN A 247 4.78 -4.54 8.88
CA ASN A 247 5.74 -5.64 8.78
C ASN A 247 7.16 -5.18 8.44
N ASN A 248 7.31 -4.06 7.75
CA ASN A 248 8.61 -3.52 7.34
C ASN A 248 9.18 -2.47 8.30
N LEU A 249 8.47 -2.10 9.36
CA LEU A 249 8.89 -1.05 10.29
C LEU A 249 8.65 -1.41 11.74
N VAL A 250 9.62 -1.05 12.59
CA VAL A 250 9.45 -1.00 14.05
C VAL A 250 9.86 0.37 14.58
N ILE A 251 9.22 0.80 15.65
CA ILE A 251 9.42 2.12 16.24
C ILE A 251 9.99 1.97 17.66
N THR A 252 10.99 2.77 18.00
CA THR A 252 11.55 2.84 19.34
C THR A 252 11.60 4.28 19.85
N ASP A 253 11.46 4.45 21.17
CA ASP A 253 11.61 5.76 21.83
C ASP A 253 13.07 6.20 21.97
N LYS A 254 14.00 5.24 21.86
CA LYS A 254 15.44 5.47 22.02
C LYS A 254 16.25 4.60 21.06
N ALA A 255 17.43 5.09 20.70
CA ALA A 255 18.39 4.38 19.86
C ALA A 255 19.38 3.51 20.65
N TRP A 256 19.19 3.39 21.98
CA TRP A 256 20.07 2.60 22.85
C TRP A 256 19.27 1.69 23.77
N LEU A 257 19.65 0.41 23.81
CA LEU A 257 18.97 -0.62 24.60
C LEU A 257 19.94 -1.29 25.57
N THR A 258 19.46 -1.60 26.78
CA THR A 258 20.14 -2.53 27.68
C THR A 258 20.14 -3.95 27.10
N PRO A 259 20.99 -4.87 27.59
CA PRO A 259 20.98 -6.26 27.13
C PRO A 259 19.62 -6.96 27.25
N GLN A 260 18.83 -6.65 28.29
CA GLN A 260 17.49 -7.23 28.45
C GLN A 260 16.50 -6.63 27.46
N GLU A 261 16.49 -5.31 27.28
CA GLU A 261 15.64 -4.64 26.30
C GLU A 261 15.95 -5.09 24.88
N MET A 262 17.22 -5.28 24.55
CA MET A 262 17.65 -5.78 23.24
C MET A 262 17.08 -7.17 22.93
N ARG A 263 17.08 -8.09 23.91
CA ARG A 263 16.49 -9.43 23.73
C ARG A 263 15.00 -9.36 23.42
N VAL A 264 14.26 -8.56 24.19
CA VAL A 264 12.81 -8.37 23.99
C VAL A 264 12.54 -7.69 22.64
N PHE A 265 13.31 -6.65 22.31
CA PHE A 265 13.19 -5.95 21.05
C PHE A 265 13.44 -6.85 19.85
N GLN A 266 14.51 -7.65 19.88
CA GLN A 266 14.82 -8.60 18.81
C GLN A 266 13.65 -9.57 18.58
N GLN A 267 13.11 -10.15 19.65
CA GLN A 267 11.96 -11.08 19.57
C GLN A 267 10.66 -10.44 19.09
N SER A 268 10.55 -9.11 19.14
CA SER A 268 9.36 -8.38 18.68
C SER A 268 9.41 -8.02 17.19
N LEU A 269 10.53 -8.24 16.50
CA LEU A 269 10.67 -7.86 15.09
C LEU A 269 9.82 -8.77 14.18
N PRO A 270 9.03 -8.21 13.26
CA PRO A 270 8.31 -9.00 12.26
C PRO A 270 9.23 -9.87 11.37
N TRP A 271 10.50 -9.46 11.23
CA TRP A 271 11.51 -10.16 10.45
C TRP A 271 12.57 -10.87 11.30
N TYR A 272 12.26 -11.20 12.57
CA TYR A 272 13.20 -11.84 13.50
C TYR A 272 13.89 -13.08 12.89
N ASP A 273 13.12 -13.95 12.25
CA ASP A 273 13.62 -15.21 11.67
C ASP A 273 14.52 -14.99 10.43
N PHE A 274 14.55 -13.78 9.89
CA PHE A 274 15.36 -13.41 8.73
C PHE A 274 16.64 -12.65 9.10
N LEU A 275 16.91 -12.42 10.39
CA LEU A 275 18.09 -11.67 10.82
C LEU A 275 19.39 -12.39 10.46
N GLN A 276 20.28 -11.66 9.79
CA GLN A 276 21.58 -12.16 9.31
C GLN A 276 22.76 -11.51 10.07
N GLN A 277 22.46 -10.58 10.96
CA GLN A 277 23.45 -9.81 11.72
C GLN A 277 22.84 -9.24 13.01
N PRO A 278 23.66 -8.77 13.96
CA PRO A 278 23.17 -8.03 15.12
C PRO A 278 22.41 -6.75 14.73
N LEU A 279 21.39 -6.39 15.51
CA LEU A 279 20.58 -5.18 15.30
C LEU A 279 21.27 -3.87 15.72
N GLY A 280 22.52 -3.96 16.17
CA GLY A 280 23.25 -2.85 16.77
C GLY A 280 24.68 -3.22 17.12
N VAL A 281 25.41 -2.25 17.65
CA VAL A 281 26.78 -2.41 18.15
C VAL A 281 26.74 -2.35 19.68
N GLN A 282 27.32 -3.35 20.33
CA GLN A 282 27.45 -3.33 21.79
C GLN A 282 28.65 -2.46 22.19
N GLU A 283 28.38 -1.45 23.00
CA GLU A 283 29.40 -0.57 23.58
C GLU A 283 30.09 -1.24 24.78
N PRO A 284 31.29 -0.78 25.21
CA PRO A 284 32.05 -1.40 26.30
C PRO A 284 31.32 -1.49 27.64
N ASN A 285 30.33 -0.62 27.88
CA ASN A 285 29.47 -0.62 29.05
C ASN A 285 28.31 -1.63 28.97
N GLY A 286 28.24 -2.42 27.90
CA GLY A 286 27.21 -3.44 27.65
C GLY A 286 25.92 -2.92 27.03
N ILE A 287 25.78 -1.60 26.82
CA ILE A 287 24.62 -0.99 26.15
C ILE A 287 24.73 -1.21 24.63
N TRP A 288 23.61 -1.54 24.00
CA TRP A 288 23.50 -1.67 22.55
C TRP A 288 23.10 -0.35 21.93
N ARG A 289 23.89 0.14 20.97
CA ARG A 289 23.48 1.21 20.06
C ARG A 289 22.83 0.59 18.83
N LEU A 290 21.55 0.88 18.62
CA LEU A 290 20.77 0.36 17.50
C LEU A 290 21.30 0.85 16.16
N GLY A 291 21.22 -0.01 15.14
CA GLY A 291 21.75 0.21 13.80
C GLY A 291 22.74 -0.90 13.42
N SER A 292 22.30 -1.77 12.53
CA SER A 292 23.13 -2.84 11.99
C SER A 292 24.28 -2.28 11.14
N PRO A 293 25.49 -2.87 11.25
CA PRO A 293 26.68 -2.31 10.61
C PRO A 293 26.82 -2.66 9.12
N ASP A 294 26.28 -3.79 8.67
CA ASP A 294 26.49 -4.31 7.31
C ASP A 294 25.26 -4.03 6.45
N SER A 295 25.35 -3.11 5.49
CA SER A 295 24.20 -2.74 4.64
C SER A 295 23.74 -3.84 3.69
N GLY A 296 24.56 -4.86 3.44
CA GLY A 296 24.24 -5.97 2.53
C GLY A 296 23.52 -7.15 3.20
N LYS A 297 23.10 -7.02 4.45
CA LYS A 297 22.45 -8.09 5.23
C LYS A 297 21.15 -7.61 5.86
N VAL A 298 20.20 -8.52 6.03
CA VAL A 298 18.99 -8.25 6.80
C VAL A 298 19.34 -7.95 8.26
N GLY A 299 18.92 -6.77 8.73
CA GLY A 299 19.27 -6.25 10.05
C GLY A 299 18.29 -5.20 10.54
N LEU A 300 18.82 -4.08 11.02
CA LEU A 300 18.08 -2.93 11.54
C LEU A 300 18.69 -1.63 11.01
N PHE A 301 17.98 -0.95 10.12
CA PHE A 301 18.44 0.28 9.49
C PHE A 301 17.46 1.40 9.75
N LYS A 302 17.96 2.62 9.88
CA LYS A 302 17.10 3.78 10.17
C LYS A 302 16.19 4.06 8.97
N ALA A 303 14.91 4.26 9.23
CA ALA A 303 13.94 4.83 8.29
C ALA A 303 13.60 6.27 8.68
N SER A 304 13.16 7.06 7.71
CA SER A 304 12.82 8.47 7.94
C SER A 304 11.36 8.68 8.37
N THR A 305 10.55 7.62 8.46
CA THR A 305 9.13 7.65 8.83
C THR A 305 8.80 8.53 10.04
N CYS A 306 9.61 8.44 11.11
CA CYS A 306 9.41 9.17 12.36
C CYS A 306 10.27 10.44 12.50
N GLU A 307 10.85 10.94 11.41
CA GLU A 307 11.65 12.16 11.43
C GLU A 307 10.85 13.35 11.98
N GLY A 308 11.45 14.10 12.91
CA GLY A 308 10.80 15.24 13.58
C GLY A 308 9.82 14.89 14.71
N THR A 309 9.58 13.60 15.02
CA THR A 309 8.66 13.19 16.10
C THR A 309 9.35 12.94 17.45
N GLY A 310 10.67 12.83 17.46
CA GLY A 310 11.44 12.40 18.64
C GLY A 310 11.51 10.89 18.83
N ARG A 311 10.92 10.09 17.93
CA ARG A 311 11.03 8.63 17.88
C ARG A 311 11.91 8.16 16.73
N TYR A 312 12.30 6.89 16.78
CA TYR A 312 13.16 6.25 15.78
C TYR A 312 12.37 5.17 15.06
N ALA A 313 12.31 5.25 13.72
CA ALA A 313 11.78 4.19 12.88
C ALA A 313 12.93 3.35 12.31
N TRP A 314 12.70 2.04 12.23
CA TRP A 314 13.70 1.09 11.75
C TRP A 314 13.10 0.11 10.76
N LYS A 315 13.83 -0.16 9.67
CA LYS A 315 13.50 -1.10 8.60
C LYS A 315 14.54 -2.23 8.49
N PRO A 316 14.21 -3.38 7.88
CA PRO A 316 15.10 -4.54 7.86
C PRO A 316 16.22 -4.48 6.82
N VAL A 317 16.13 -3.59 5.83
CA VAL A 317 17.10 -3.46 4.72
C VAL A 317 17.63 -2.03 4.63
N ALA A 318 18.89 -1.87 4.23
CA ALA A 318 19.53 -0.56 4.12
C ALA A 318 19.10 0.21 2.86
N ASP A 319 18.77 -0.51 1.79
CA ASP A 319 18.46 0.06 0.48
C ASP A 319 17.18 0.91 0.49
N THR A 320 17.11 1.84 -0.47
CA THR A 320 15.87 2.60 -0.75
C THR A 320 14.84 1.69 -1.41
N THR A 321 13.76 1.40 -0.67
CA THR A 321 12.68 0.53 -1.13
C THR A 321 11.57 1.30 -1.83
N TRP A 322 10.64 0.59 -2.47
CA TRP A 322 9.44 1.21 -3.05
C TRP A 322 8.48 1.82 -2.02
N MET A 323 8.60 1.45 -0.74
CA MET A 323 7.87 2.09 0.36
C MET A 323 8.51 3.41 0.80
N GLU A 324 9.75 3.67 0.38
CA GLU A 324 10.43 4.96 0.56
C GLU A 324 10.25 5.85 -0.68
N GLN A 325 10.48 5.29 -1.88
CA GLN A 325 10.39 6.01 -3.15
C GLN A 325 9.67 5.18 -4.21
N HIS A 326 8.37 5.43 -4.40
CA HIS A 326 7.53 4.61 -5.28
C HIS A 326 8.01 4.55 -6.75
N GLN A 327 8.65 5.61 -7.26
CA GLN A 327 9.07 5.72 -8.67
C GLN A 327 10.25 4.81 -9.02
N ILE A 328 11.26 4.72 -8.14
CA ILE A 328 12.55 4.07 -8.44
C ILE A 328 12.94 2.97 -7.46
N GLY A 329 12.35 2.96 -6.26
CA GLY A 329 12.73 2.06 -5.18
C GLY A 329 12.56 0.58 -5.56
N ASN A 330 13.48 -0.24 -5.08
CA ASN A 330 13.49 -1.68 -5.33
C ASN A 330 12.42 -2.41 -4.52
N ILE A 331 12.14 -3.67 -4.86
CA ILE A 331 11.28 -4.57 -4.10
C ILE A 331 12.14 -5.59 -3.36
N PRO A 332 12.47 -5.39 -2.06
CA PRO A 332 13.21 -6.40 -1.31
C PRO A 332 12.51 -7.75 -1.30
N ALA A 333 13.24 -8.82 -1.62
CA ALA A 333 12.74 -10.18 -1.53
C ALA A 333 12.15 -10.49 -0.14
N LEU A 334 12.77 -9.95 0.92
CA LEU A 334 12.27 -10.04 2.29
C LEU A 334 10.84 -9.51 2.44
N TYR A 335 10.47 -8.42 1.77
CA TYR A 335 9.13 -7.84 1.92
C TYR A 335 8.07 -8.79 1.37
N ILE A 336 8.39 -9.51 0.29
CA ILE A 336 7.50 -10.53 -0.25
C ILE A 336 7.31 -11.68 0.73
N GLN A 337 8.36 -12.12 1.42
CA GLN A 337 8.26 -13.15 2.45
C GLN A 337 7.41 -12.68 3.64
N LEU A 338 7.61 -11.43 4.10
CA LEU A 338 6.80 -10.85 5.17
C LEU A 338 5.32 -10.76 4.79
N ILE A 339 5.03 -10.35 3.55
CA ILE A 339 3.67 -10.33 3.01
C ILE A 339 3.08 -11.74 2.99
N GLN A 340 3.83 -12.73 2.52
CA GLN A 340 3.37 -14.12 2.46
C GLN A 340 3.09 -14.69 3.85
N ASN A 341 3.95 -14.44 4.83
CA ASN A 341 3.72 -14.85 6.22
C ASN A 341 2.41 -14.27 6.76
N GLN A 342 2.17 -12.96 6.55
CA GLN A 342 0.92 -12.32 6.95
C GLN A 342 -0.30 -12.95 6.27
N LEU A 343 -0.25 -13.15 4.94
CA LEU A 343 -1.36 -13.72 4.18
C LEU A 343 -1.68 -15.16 4.59
N ASN A 344 -0.68 -15.90 5.06
CA ASN A 344 -0.82 -17.27 5.55
C ASN A 344 -1.18 -17.34 7.05
N GLY A 345 -1.30 -16.20 7.74
CA GLY A 345 -1.63 -16.13 9.16
C GLY A 345 -0.52 -16.64 10.09
N GLN A 346 0.74 -16.48 9.68
CA GLN A 346 1.92 -16.88 10.46
C GLN A 346 2.44 -15.76 11.35
#